data_AF-A0A821IT81-F1
#
_entry.id   AF-A0A821IT81-F1
#
_cell.length_a   1.000
_cell.length_b   1.000
_cell.length_c   1.000
_cell.angle_alpha   90.00
_cell.angle_beta   90.00
_cell.angle_gamma   90.00
#
_symmetry.space_group_name_H-M   'P 1'
#
loop_
_entity.id
_entity.type
_entity.pdbx_description
1 polymer ?
#
loop_
_entity_poly.entity_id
_entity_poly.type
_entity_poly.pdbx_seq_one_letter_code
_entity_poly.pdbx_strand_id
1 'polypeptide(L)'
;MPIVGQPCFCKYATGIEQVEPMFKFLKTTYNGLQLIVVVLPGKTPVYAEVKRVGDTLIGLATQCVQAKNVNKTTPQTLSNLCLKINVKLGGVNNILVPSVRPISVFREPVIFIGADVTHPPAGDRSKPSIAAVVGSMDAHPSRYAATVRIQMHRHEVIAELSTMVRELLIQFYKSTRFKPARIILYRDGVSEGQFSHVLAHELMAVREACVRLEASYQPGITFIVVQKRHHTRLFCSDKKEQPNWLKCFHVKSFESLF
;
A
#
# COMPACT_ATOMS: atom_id res chain seq x y z
N MET A 1 -20.71 -3.21 -2.61
CA MET A 1 -21.77 -3.87 -1.80
C MET A 1 -22.48 -2.79 -1.01
N PRO A 2 -23.80 -2.61 -1.15
CA PRO A 2 -24.52 -1.58 -0.39
C PRO A 2 -24.46 -1.90 1.11
N ILE A 3 -24.43 -0.87 1.96
CA ILE A 3 -24.65 -1.06 3.41
C ILE A 3 -26.14 -1.38 3.56
N VAL A 4 -26.45 -2.62 3.94
CA VAL A 4 -27.84 -3.09 4.05
C VAL A 4 -28.21 -3.14 5.53
N GLY A 5 -29.11 -2.24 5.94
CA GLY A 5 -29.70 -2.25 7.28
C GLY A 5 -28.83 -1.63 8.38
N GLN A 6 -29.23 -1.92 9.62
CA GLN A 6 -28.58 -1.45 10.85
C GLN A 6 -27.40 -2.35 11.23
N PRO A 7 -26.42 -1.86 12.04
CA PRO A 7 -25.34 -2.72 12.52
C PRO A 7 -25.89 -3.87 13.37
N CYS A 8 -25.32 -5.07 13.22
CA CYS A 8 -25.70 -6.25 14.02
C CYS A 8 -25.27 -6.15 15.49
N PHE A 9 -24.36 -5.22 15.80
CA PHE A 9 -23.86 -4.94 17.14
C PHE A 9 -23.43 -3.47 17.26
N CYS A 10 -23.80 -2.83 18.37
CA CYS A 10 -23.34 -1.48 18.71
C CYS A 10 -23.23 -1.35 20.25
N LYS A 11 -22.01 -1.10 20.74
CA LYS A 11 -21.73 -0.91 22.18
C LYS A 11 -20.62 0.11 22.38
N TYR A 12 -20.64 0.75 23.55
CA TYR A 12 -19.52 1.52 24.05
C TYR A 12 -18.49 0.60 24.72
N ALA A 13 -17.23 0.96 24.62
CA ALA A 13 -16.12 0.32 25.31
C ALA A 13 -15.10 1.38 25.73
N THR A 14 -14.40 1.14 26.83
CA THR A 14 -13.36 2.03 27.35
C THR A 14 -12.08 1.23 27.60
N GLY A 15 -10.94 1.84 27.26
CA GLY A 15 -9.63 1.22 27.44
C GLY A 15 -9.19 0.31 26.31
N ILE A 16 -7.88 0.03 26.28
CA ILE A 16 -7.20 -0.78 25.26
C ILE A 16 -7.55 -2.27 25.44
N GLU A 17 -7.68 -2.72 26.69
CA GLU A 17 -7.87 -4.13 27.06
C GLU A 17 -9.20 -4.71 26.57
N GLN A 18 -10.18 -3.86 26.26
CA GLN A 18 -11.49 -4.29 25.76
C GLN A 18 -11.50 -4.62 24.26
N VAL A 19 -10.48 -4.19 23.51
CA VAL A 19 -10.47 -4.35 22.03
C VAL A 19 -10.41 -5.82 21.64
N GLU A 20 -9.45 -6.57 22.18
CA GLU A 20 -9.23 -7.97 21.79
C GLU A 20 -10.40 -8.89 22.20
N PRO A 21 -10.89 -8.87 23.46
CA PRO A 21 -12.06 -9.67 23.85
C PRO A 21 -13.30 -9.35 23.02
N MET A 22 -13.55 -8.06 22.76
CA MET A 22 -14.72 -7.65 21.96
C MET A 22 -14.60 -8.13 20.52
N PHE A 23 -13.45 -8.02 19.88
CA PHE A 23 -13.29 -8.47 18.49
C PHE A 23 -13.38 -10.00 18.38
N LYS A 24 -12.85 -10.75 19.36
CA LYS A 24 -13.02 -12.21 19.42
C LYS A 24 -14.49 -12.57 19.52
N PHE A 25 -15.23 -11.95 20.45
CA PHE A 25 -16.66 -12.13 20.59
C PHE A 25 -17.42 -11.82 19.29
N LEU A 26 -17.10 -10.71 18.63
CA LEU A 26 -17.74 -10.32 17.37
C LEU A 26 -17.51 -11.35 16.26
N LYS A 27 -16.27 -11.85 16.11
CA LYS A 27 -15.92 -12.85 15.11
C LYS A 27 -16.64 -14.18 15.32
N THR A 28 -16.77 -14.63 16.58
CA THR A 28 -17.41 -15.92 16.89
C THR A 28 -18.94 -15.84 16.85
N THR A 29 -19.50 -14.69 17.22
CA THR A 29 -20.96 -14.53 17.36
C THR A 29 -21.64 -14.21 16.03
N TYR A 30 -21.02 -13.37 15.20
CA TYR A 30 -21.63 -12.89 13.97
C TYR A 30 -20.96 -13.54 12.75
N ASN A 31 -21.52 -14.67 12.30
CA ASN A 31 -21.05 -15.32 11.08
C ASN A 31 -21.23 -14.39 9.87
N GLY A 32 -20.20 -14.28 9.04
CA GLY A 32 -20.19 -13.36 7.89
C GLY A 32 -19.96 -11.89 8.25
N LEU A 33 -19.50 -11.55 9.47
CA LEU A 33 -19.13 -10.19 9.83
C LEU A 33 -18.08 -9.62 8.86
N GLN A 34 -18.44 -8.51 8.19
CA GLN A 34 -17.61 -7.92 7.14
C GLN A 34 -16.71 -6.78 7.64
N LEU A 35 -17.22 -5.96 8.56
CA LEU A 35 -16.58 -4.70 8.97
C LEU A 35 -16.88 -4.37 10.43
N ILE A 36 -15.87 -3.87 11.14
CA ILE A 36 -16.03 -3.20 12.43
C ILE A 36 -15.73 -1.71 12.26
N VAL A 37 -16.73 -0.85 12.51
CA VAL A 37 -16.53 0.60 12.58
C VAL A 37 -16.21 0.98 14.03
N VAL A 38 -15.06 1.61 14.25
CA VAL A 38 -14.59 1.98 15.60
C VAL A 38 -14.58 3.49 15.76
N VAL A 39 -15.38 4.01 16.68
CA VAL A 39 -15.40 5.45 16.99
C VAL A 39 -14.35 5.74 18.06
N LEU A 40 -13.43 6.66 17.78
CA LEU A 40 -12.33 7.03 18.69
C LEU A 40 -12.47 8.48 19.16
N PRO A 41 -12.18 8.80 20.45
CA PRO A 41 -12.35 10.15 20.99
C PRO A 41 -11.31 11.16 20.47
N GLY A 42 -10.29 10.72 19.74
CA GLY A 42 -9.20 11.56 19.26
C GLY A 42 -7.92 10.76 19.04
N LYS A 43 -6.77 11.35 19.36
CA LYS A 43 -5.49 10.63 19.40
C LYS A 43 -5.46 9.74 20.64
N THR A 44 -5.42 8.43 20.45
CA THR A 44 -5.48 7.45 21.54
C THR A 44 -4.66 6.21 21.18
N PRO A 45 -4.00 5.54 22.15
CA PRO A 45 -3.31 4.27 21.93
C PRO A 45 -4.25 3.14 21.46
N VAL A 46 -5.56 3.26 21.70
CA VAL A 46 -6.58 2.31 21.22
C VAL A 46 -6.53 2.13 19.70
N TYR A 47 -6.13 3.15 18.94
CA TYR A 47 -5.99 3.02 17.48
C TYR A 47 -4.98 1.94 17.09
N ALA A 48 -3.82 1.92 17.75
CA ALA A 48 -2.77 0.94 17.46
C ALA A 48 -3.23 -0.47 17.82
N GLU A 49 -3.93 -0.62 18.94
CA GLU A 49 -4.47 -1.92 19.36
C GLU A 49 -5.56 -2.44 18.43
N VAL A 50 -6.49 -1.58 17.99
CA VAL A 50 -7.50 -1.94 17.00
C VAL A 50 -6.86 -2.48 15.72
N LYS A 51 -5.74 -1.88 15.29
CA LYS A 51 -5.00 -2.32 14.10
C LYS A 51 -4.22 -3.59 14.35
N ARG A 52 -3.55 -3.73 15.50
CA ARG A 52 -2.87 -4.98 15.89
C ARG A 52 -3.85 -6.15 15.90
N VAL A 53 -4.95 -6.03 16.65
CA VAL A 53 -5.95 -7.09 16.79
C VAL A 53 -6.65 -7.38 15.45
N GLY A 54 -7.10 -6.33 14.74
CA GLY A 54 -7.82 -6.47 13.48
C GLY A 54 -6.97 -7.02 12.35
N ASP A 55 -5.78 -6.44 12.13
CA ASP A 55 -4.97 -6.69 10.94
C ASP A 55 -4.01 -7.90 11.13
N THR A 56 -3.57 -8.22 12.37
CA THR A 56 -2.59 -9.30 12.59
C THR A 56 -3.10 -10.50 13.36
N LEU A 57 -3.98 -10.33 14.36
CA LEU A 57 -4.44 -11.45 15.18
C LEU A 57 -5.69 -12.14 14.63
N ILE A 58 -6.68 -11.35 14.24
CA ILE A 58 -8.04 -11.84 13.99
C ILE A 58 -8.38 -11.81 12.50
N GLY A 59 -7.79 -10.90 11.72
CA GLY A 59 -8.03 -10.77 10.27
C GLY A 59 -9.42 -10.23 9.96
N LEU A 60 -9.86 -9.17 10.64
CA LEU A 60 -11.13 -8.50 10.40
C LEU A 60 -10.92 -7.06 9.92
N ALA A 61 -11.68 -6.65 8.91
CA ALA A 61 -11.60 -5.29 8.40
C ALA A 61 -12.10 -4.29 9.45
N THR A 62 -11.29 -3.28 9.75
CA THR A 62 -11.60 -2.23 10.72
C THR A 62 -11.58 -0.85 10.08
N GLN A 63 -12.59 -0.03 10.36
CA GLN A 63 -12.66 1.38 9.94
C GLN A 63 -12.83 2.30 11.15
N CYS A 64 -11.74 2.96 11.54
CA CYS A 64 -11.78 3.94 12.64
C CYS A 64 -12.30 5.29 12.15
N VAL A 65 -13.11 5.96 12.96
CA VAL A 65 -13.61 7.33 12.73
C VAL A 65 -13.44 8.14 14.01
N GLN A 66 -12.97 9.38 13.89
CA GLN A 66 -12.91 10.27 15.05
C GLN A 66 -14.33 10.69 15.46
N ALA A 67 -14.61 10.71 16.77
CA ALA A 67 -15.91 11.08 17.33
C ALA A 67 -16.42 12.43 16.80
N LYS A 68 -15.52 13.42 16.61
CA LYS A 68 -15.87 14.72 16.01
C LYS A 68 -16.51 14.61 14.62
N ASN A 69 -16.05 13.65 13.81
CA ASN A 69 -16.57 13.40 12.45
C ASN A 69 -17.85 12.55 12.45
N VAL A 70 -18.17 11.89 13.57
CA VAL A 70 -19.44 11.20 13.79
C VAL A 70 -20.48 12.19 14.29
N ASN A 71 -20.11 13.06 15.23
CA ASN A 71 -20.98 14.07 15.81
C ASN A 71 -21.37 15.15 14.79
N LYS A 72 -20.42 15.55 13.92
CA LYS A 72 -20.66 16.49 12.83
C LYS A 72 -20.20 15.89 11.51
N THR A 73 -21.16 15.34 10.78
CA THR A 73 -20.91 14.72 9.48
C THR A 73 -20.92 15.77 8.37
N THR A 74 -20.13 15.52 7.33
CA THR A 74 -20.24 16.26 6.05
C THR A 74 -20.31 15.26 4.90
N PRO A 75 -21.06 15.55 3.82
CA PRO A 75 -21.15 14.65 2.67
C PRO A 75 -19.78 14.25 2.11
N GLN A 76 -18.86 15.22 2.03
CA GLN A 76 -17.48 14.97 1.58
C GLN A 76 -16.73 13.98 2.47
N THR A 77 -16.85 14.12 3.80
CA THR A 77 -16.17 13.22 4.75
C THR A 77 -16.74 11.81 4.68
N LEU A 78 -18.07 11.70 4.58
CA LEU A 78 -18.75 10.40 4.44
C LEU A 78 -18.41 9.72 3.11
N SER A 79 -18.34 10.48 2.02
CA SER A 79 -17.88 9.97 0.72
C SER A 79 -16.46 9.39 0.81
N ASN A 80 -15.52 10.16 1.37
CA ASN A 80 -14.15 9.70 1.58
C ASN A 80 -14.06 8.47 2.51
N LEU A 81 -14.96 8.37 3.50
CA LEU A 81 -15.06 7.19 4.36
C LEU A 81 -15.53 5.96 3.57
N CYS A 82 -16.54 6.12 2.72
CA CYS A 82 -17.06 5.05 1.87
C CYS A 82 -16.00 4.53 0.88
N LEU A 83 -15.18 5.43 0.30
CA LEU A 83 -14.06 5.04 -0.57
C LEU A 83 -13.09 4.08 0.14
N LYS A 84 -12.82 4.30 1.43
CA LYS A 84 -11.94 3.44 2.23
C LYS A 84 -12.60 2.12 2.62
N ILE A 85 -13.89 2.17 2.98
CA ILE A 85 -14.65 0.97 3.33
C ILE A 85 -14.75 0.04 2.13
N ASN A 86 -15.11 0.57 0.95
CA ASN A 86 -15.26 -0.24 -0.25
C ASN A 86 -13.97 -1.01 -0.58
N VAL A 87 -12.81 -0.34 -0.56
CA VAL A 87 -11.51 -0.98 -0.83
C VAL A 87 -11.14 -2.03 0.23
N LYS A 88 -11.39 -1.76 1.52
CA LYS A 88 -11.12 -2.73 2.60
C LYS A 88 -11.95 -4.00 2.49
N LEU A 89 -13.14 -3.91 1.92
CA LEU A 89 -14.02 -5.04 1.65
C LEU A 89 -13.77 -5.66 0.26
N GLY A 90 -12.67 -5.30 -0.41
CA GLY A 90 -12.26 -5.87 -1.70
C GLY A 90 -12.93 -5.25 -2.92
N GLY A 91 -13.70 -4.17 -2.76
CA GLY A 91 -14.34 -3.44 -3.85
C GLY A 91 -13.36 -2.59 -4.65
N VAL A 92 -13.75 -2.28 -5.89
CA VAL A 92 -13.05 -1.38 -6.82
C VAL A 92 -13.80 -0.06 -6.88
N ASN A 93 -13.13 1.06 -6.57
CA ASN A 93 -13.76 2.38 -6.57
C ASN A 93 -13.92 2.94 -7.99
N ASN A 94 -12.84 2.85 -8.78
CA ASN A 94 -12.78 3.28 -10.16
C ASN A 94 -11.59 2.55 -10.84
N ILE A 95 -11.60 2.60 -12.17
CA ILE A 95 -10.54 2.07 -13.03
C ILE A 95 -10.14 3.14 -14.04
N LEU A 96 -8.91 3.05 -14.54
CA LEU A 96 -8.52 3.83 -15.72
C LEU A 96 -9.37 3.40 -16.91
N VAL A 97 -9.83 4.39 -17.69
CA VAL A 97 -10.59 4.13 -18.91
C VAL A 97 -9.75 3.23 -19.83
N PRO A 98 -10.19 2.01 -20.18
CA PRO A 98 -9.32 1.04 -20.83
C PRO A 98 -8.71 1.52 -22.15
N SER A 99 -9.41 2.36 -22.91
CA SER A 99 -9.01 2.88 -24.21
C SER A 99 -7.89 3.94 -24.17
N VAL A 100 -7.68 4.60 -23.04
CA VAL A 100 -6.61 5.63 -22.90
C VAL A 100 -5.34 5.07 -22.26
N ARG A 101 -5.33 3.79 -21.90
CA ARG A 101 -4.16 3.14 -21.30
C ARG A 101 -3.04 2.98 -22.34
N PRO A 102 -1.77 3.17 -21.96
CA PRO A 102 -0.64 2.90 -22.85
C PRO A 102 -0.66 1.45 -23.35
N ILE A 103 -0.99 1.26 -24.63
CA ILE A 103 -1.16 -0.07 -25.24
C ILE A 103 0.12 -0.89 -25.10
N SER A 104 1.30 -0.26 -25.24
CA SER A 104 2.61 -0.92 -25.11
C SER A 104 2.82 -1.62 -23.77
N VAL A 105 2.25 -1.09 -22.68
CA VAL A 105 2.41 -1.64 -21.33
C VAL A 105 1.32 -2.67 -21.02
N PHE A 106 0.08 -2.37 -21.38
CA PHE A 106 -1.10 -3.17 -21.00
C PHE A 106 -1.48 -4.27 -22.00
N ARG A 107 -0.75 -4.42 -23.12
CA ARG A 107 -1.00 -5.47 -24.13
C ARG A 107 -0.75 -6.88 -23.60
N GLU A 108 0.16 -7.02 -22.64
CA GLU A 108 0.45 -8.29 -21.98
C GLU A 108 0.28 -8.13 -20.47
N PRO A 109 0.13 -9.23 -19.72
CA PRO A 109 0.02 -9.16 -18.26
C PRO A 109 1.20 -8.40 -17.65
N VAL A 110 0.90 -7.39 -16.84
CA VAL A 110 1.89 -6.54 -16.17
C VAL A 110 1.54 -6.44 -14.71
N ILE A 111 2.55 -6.50 -13.84
CA ILE A 111 2.41 -6.21 -12.42
C ILE A 111 3.10 -4.89 -12.10
N PHE A 112 2.38 -4.01 -11.42
CA PHE A 112 2.91 -2.77 -10.88
C PHE A 112 3.28 -2.97 -9.42
N ILE A 113 4.54 -2.69 -9.08
CA ILE A 113 5.10 -2.85 -7.75
C ILE A 113 5.45 -1.47 -7.19
N GLY A 114 5.05 -1.21 -5.95
CA GLY A 114 5.49 -0.04 -5.19
C GLY A 114 6.34 -0.50 -4.00
N ALA A 115 7.48 0.13 -3.77
CA ALA A 115 8.41 -0.23 -2.71
C ALA A 115 8.89 1.01 -1.95
N ASP A 116 8.91 0.94 -0.62
CA ASP A 116 9.37 2.00 0.27
C ASP A 116 10.08 1.42 1.51
N VAL A 117 11.02 2.19 2.05
CA VAL A 117 11.66 1.92 3.33
C VAL A 117 11.46 3.11 4.26
N THR A 118 10.80 2.86 5.38
CA THR A 118 10.63 3.87 6.43
C THR A 118 11.66 3.65 7.53
N HIS A 119 12.48 4.69 7.77
CA HIS A 119 13.43 4.73 8.86
C HIS A 119 12.84 5.32 10.15
N PRO A 120 13.38 4.95 11.32
CA PRO A 120 13.01 5.59 12.58
C PRO A 120 13.43 7.07 12.62
N PRO A 121 12.85 7.87 13.54
CA PRO A 121 13.19 9.28 13.70
C PRO A 121 14.68 9.55 13.92
N ALA A 122 15.13 10.77 13.61
CA ALA A 122 16.49 11.21 13.90
C ALA A 122 16.81 11.06 15.40
N GLY A 123 18.02 10.57 15.71
CA GLY A 123 18.47 10.32 17.09
C GLY A 123 18.11 8.93 17.64
N ASP A 124 17.18 8.20 17.03
CA ASP A 124 16.94 6.80 17.36
C ASP A 124 18.11 5.93 16.87
N ARG A 125 18.56 4.98 17.69
CA ARG A 125 19.71 4.10 17.41
C ARG A 125 19.37 2.61 17.39
N SER A 126 18.15 2.24 17.77
CA SER A 126 17.80 0.84 18.02
C SER A 126 16.59 0.37 17.24
N LYS A 127 15.64 1.26 16.91
CA LYS A 127 14.46 0.85 16.17
C LYS A 127 14.83 0.39 14.76
N PRO A 128 14.23 -0.68 14.26
CA PRO A 128 14.52 -1.18 12.93
C PRO A 128 13.95 -0.25 11.85
N SER A 129 14.41 -0.44 10.61
CA SER A 129 13.71 0.11 9.45
C SER A 129 12.59 -0.84 9.02
N ILE A 130 11.56 -0.31 8.38
CA ILE A 130 10.43 -1.12 7.88
C ILE A 130 10.41 -1.00 6.36
N ALA A 131 10.56 -2.13 5.67
CA ALA A 131 10.39 -2.23 4.23
C ALA A 131 8.97 -2.70 3.90
N ALA A 132 8.33 -2.04 2.95
CA ALA A 132 7.01 -2.40 2.45
C ALA A 132 7.03 -2.49 0.93
N VAL A 133 6.48 -3.57 0.40
CA VAL A 133 6.34 -3.80 -1.04
C VAL A 133 4.90 -4.18 -1.34
N VAL A 134 4.28 -3.48 -2.30
CA VAL A 134 2.92 -3.75 -2.75
C VAL A 134 2.93 -4.16 -4.22
N GLY A 135 1.99 -5.01 -4.63
CA GLY A 135 1.84 -5.43 -6.02
C GLY A 135 0.38 -5.32 -6.46
N SER A 136 0.13 -4.85 -7.69
CA SER A 136 -1.21 -4.85 -8.29
C SER A 136 -1.72 -6.28 -8.48
N MET A 137 -3.01 -6.53 -8.30
CA MET A 137 -3.62 -7.88 -8.31
C MET A 137 -4.68 -8.06 -9.40
N ASP A 138 -4.80 -7.08 -10.31
CA ASP A 138 -5.72 -7.09 -11.45
C ASP A 138 -5.12 -6.34 -12.65
N ALA A 139 -5.77 -6.44 -13.81
CA ALA A 139 -5.34 -5.77 -15.04
C ALA A 139 -5.73 -4.28 -15.11
N HIS A 140 -6.55 -3.79 -14.16
CA HIS A 140 -6.95 -2.38 -14.05
C HIS A 140 -6.02 -1.57 -13.12
N PRO A 141 -4.84 -2.13 -12.81
CA PRO A 141 -4.18 -2.10 -11.49
C PRO A 141 -4.89 -1.28 -10.40
N SER A 142 -6.04 -1.77 -9.92
CA SER A 142 -6.82 -1.09 -8.87
C SER A 142 -6.62 -1.74 -7.50
N ARG A 143 -6.66 -3.07 -7.42
CA ARG A 143 -6.43 -3.82 -6.18
C ARG A 143 -4.95 -4.10 -6.00
N TYR A 144 -4.47 -3.98 -4.77
CA TYR A 144 -3.09 -4.28 -4.40
C TYR A 144 -3.04 -5.22 -3.20
N ALA A 145 -2.04 -6.09 -3.19
CA ALA A 145 -1.61 -6.82 -2.00
C ALA A 145 -0.31 -6.25 -1.46
N ALA A 146 -0.04 -6.45 -0.18
CA ALA A 146 1.10 -5.89 0.52
C ALA A 146 1.93 -6.98 1.21
N THR A 147 3.24 -6.80 1.20
CA THR A 147 4.21 -7.53 2.01
C THR A 147 5.02 -6.51 2.82
N VAL A 148 5.35 -6.84 4.06
CA VAL A 148 6.09 -5.95 4.97
C VAL A 148 7.17 -6.74 5.70
N ARG A 149 8.33 -6.13 5.90
CA ARG A 149 9.48 -6.72 6.62
C ARG A 149 10.13 -5.70 7.53
N ILE A 150 10.62 -6.20 8.65
CA ILE A 150 11.49 -5.45 9.56
C ILE A 150 12.92 -5.75 9.13
N GLN A 151 13.75 -4.72 9.01
CA GLN A 151 15.16 -4.86 8.64
C GLN A 151 16.07 -3.99 9.51
N MET A 152 17.38 -4.15 9.31
CA MET A 152 18.41 -3.45 10.10
C MET A 152 18.19 -1.93 10.17
N HIS A 153 18.57 -1.34 11.30
CA HIS A 153 18.49 0.10 11.54
C HIS A 153 19.15 0.88 10.39
N ARG A 154 18.40 1.82 9.80
CA ARG A 154 18.85 2.70 8.70
C ARG A 154 19.45 1.98 7.48
N HIS A 155 19.04 0.75 7.24
CA HIS A 155 19.37 0.02 6.01
C HIS A 155 18.37 0.40 4.92
N GLU A 156 18.83 1.01 3.82
CA GLU A 156 17.98 1.47 2.70
C GLU A 156 17.62 0.34 1.72
N VAL A 157 18.56 -0.56 1.41
CA VAL A 157 18.31 -1.71 0.51
C VAL A 157 17.27 -2.65 1.14
N ILE A 158 16.23 -3.03 0.39
CA ILE A 158 15.23 -3.98 0.89
C ILE A 158 15.85 -5.39 0.95
N ALA A 159 16.16 -5.85 2.16
CA ALA A 159 16.95 -7.06 2.37
C ALA A 159 16.25 -8.35 1.87
N GLU A 160 14.92 -8.44 2.05
CA GLU A 160 14.14 -9.62 1.67
C GLU A 160 13.32 -9.40 0.37
N LEU A 161 13.75 -8.50 -0.51
CA LEU A 161 12.97 -8.12 -1.69
C LEU A 161 12.62 -9.33 -2.58
N SER A 162 13.55 -10.27 -2.75
CA SER A 162 13.34 -11.51 -3.54
C SER A 162 12.12 -12.30 -3.03
N THR A 163 12.04 -12.52 -1.72
CA THR A 163 10.93 -13.23 -1.08
C THR A 163 9.62 -12.42 -1.20
N MET A 164 9.68 -11.11 -0.94
CA MET A 164 8.51 -10.22 -1.00
C MET A 164 7.90 -10.16 -2.42
N VAL A 165 8.74 -10.06 -3.45
CA VAL A 165 8.30 -10.06 -4.85
C VAL A 165 7.75 -11.42 -5.25
N ARG A 166 8.40 -12.51 -4.84
CA ARG A 166 7.90 -13.88 -5.08
C ARG A 166 6.49 -14.07 -4.52
N GLU A 167 6.23 -13.64 -3.29
CA GLU A 167 4.90 -13.70 -2.66
C GLU A 167 3.86 -12.96 -3.51
N LEU A 168 4.18 -11.74 -3.96
CA LEU A 168 3.29 -10.93 -4.80
C LEU A 168 3.03 -11.56 -6.18
N LEU A 169 4.05 -12.13 -6.81
CA LEU A 169 3.91 -12.83 -8.11
C LEU A 169 3.00 -14.06 -7.99
N ILE A 170 3.12 -14.83 -6.90
CA ILE A 170 2.23 -15.97 -6.61
C ILE A 170 0.80 -15.47 -6.40
N GLN A 171 0.60 -14.40 -5.63
CA GLN A 171 -0.74 -13.83 -5.39
C GLN A 171 -1.36 -13.24 -6.65
N PHE A 172 -0.56 -12.60 -7.50
CA PHE A 172 -1.00 -12.12 -8.80
C PHE A 172 -1.50 -13.27 -9.66
N TYR A 173 -0.72 -14.34 -9.80
CA TYR A 173 -1.12 -15.52 -10.57
C TYR A 173 -2.40 -16.17 -10.02
N LYS A 174 -2.54 -16.25 -8.68
CA LYS A 174 -3.78 -16.74 -8.05
C LYS A 174 -5.00 -15.88 -8.40
N SER A 175 -4.81 -14.56 -8.50
CA SER A 175 -5.89 -13.59 -8.72
C SER A 175 -6.27 -13.43 -10.20
N THR A 176 -5.29 -13.49 -11.11
CA THR A 176 -5.49 -13.20 -12.54
C THR A 176 -5.38 -14.42 -13.43
N ARG A 177 -4.74 -15.51 -12.97
CA ARG A 177 -4.34 -16.68 -13.76
C ARG A 177 -3.32 -16.38 -14.87
N PHE A 178 -2.69 -15.21 -14.82
CA PHE A 178 -1.63 -14.83 -15.75
C PHE A 178 -0.29 -14.67 -15.04
N LYS A 179 0.79 -15.02 -15.74
CA LYS A 179 2.15 -14.68 -15.34
C LYS A 179 2.49 -13.30 -15.93
N PRO A 180 2.97 -12.32 -15.15
CA PRO A 180 3.38 -11.03 -15.69
C PRO A 180 4.48 -11.20 -16.74
N ALA A 181 4.30 -10.67 -17.94
CA ALA A 181 5.38 -10.51 -18.91
C ALA A 181 6.27 -9.30 -18.57
N ARG A 182 5.74 -8.34 -17.80
CA ARG A 182 6.43 -7.13 -17.36
C ARG A 182 6.26 -6.88 -15.86
N ILE A 183 7.32 -6.39 -15.23
CA ILE A 183 7.34 -5.89 -13.85
C ILE A 183 7.73 -4.42 -13.90
N ILE A 184 6.84 -3.54 -13.45
CA ILE A 184 7.13 -2.10 -13.32
C ILE A 184 7.24 -1.78 -11.84
N LEU A 185 8.45 -1.49 -11.37
CA LEU A 185 8.75 -1.24 -9.96
C LEU A 185 9.02 0.24 -9.72
N TYR A 186 8.20 0.85 -8.86
CA TYR A 186 8.38 2.21 -8.34
C TYR A 186 8.98 2.14 -6.92
N ARG A 187 10.22 2.61 -6.78
CA ARG A 187 10.97 2.65 -5.52
C ARG A 187 11.02 4.08 -4.99
N ASP A 188 10.34 4.39 -3.88
CA ASP A 188 10.36 5.71 -3.23
C ASP A 188 11.62 5.91 -2.37
N GLY A 189 11.95 7.13 -1.98
CA GLY A 189 12.80 7.39 -0.80
C GLY A 189 14.32 7.23 -0.96
N VAL A 190 14.81 6.73 -2.10
CA VAL A 190 16.26 6.52 -2.28
C VAL A 190 16.99 7.85 -2.56
N SER A 191 18.11 8.07 -1.88
CA SER A 191 19.00 9.21 -2.14
C SER A 191 19.84 9.00 -3.40
N GLU A 192 20.18 10.09 -4.11
CA GLU A 192 20.91 9.98 -5.38
C GLU A 192 22.26 9.25 -5.25
N GLY A 193 22.97 9.47 -4.14
CA GLY A 193 24.24 8.80 -3.87
C GLY A 193 24.12 7.29 -3.62
N GLN A 194 22.91 6.77 -3.42
CA GLN A 194 22.65 5.35 -3.18
C GLN A 194 22.03 4.62 -4.37
N PHE A 195 21.72 5.32 -5.47
CA PHE A 195 21.02 4.74 -6.63
C PHE A 195 21.71 3.49 -7.18
N SER A 196 23.01 3.57 -7.49
CA SER A 196 23.73 2.45 -8.09
C SER A 196 23.75 1.24 -7.16
N HIS A 197 23.90 1.46 -5.85
CA HIS A 197 23.93 0.39 -4.86
C HIS A 197 22.55 -0.26 -4.70
N VAL A 198 21.50 0.54 -4.54
CA VAL A 198 20.12 0.04 -4.41
C VAL A 198 19.69 -0.69 -5.68
N LEU A 199 19.93 -0.10 -6.85
CA LEU A 199 19.59 -0.72 -8.14
C LEU A 199 20.29 -2.07 -8.31
N ALA A 200 21.60 -2.16 -8.04
CA ALA A 200 22.35 -3.40 -8.21
C ALA A 200 21.79 -4.54 -7.35
N HIS A 201 21.49 -4.27 -6.08
CA HIS A 201 20.95 -5.29 -5.17
C HIS A 201 19.49 -5.62 -5.44
N GLU A 202 18.63 -4.61 -5.58
CA GLU A 202 17.19 -4.80 -5.69
C GLU A 202 16.78 -5.38 -7.06
N LEU A 203 17.45 -4.98 -8.15
CA LEU A 203 17.18 -5.57 -9.47
C LEU A 203 17.56 -7.05 -9.52
N MET A 204 18.70 -7.42 -8.92
CA MET A 204 19.08 -8.83 -8.79
C MET A 204 18.07 -9.61 -7.95
N ALA A 205 17.59 -9.05 -6.85
CA ALA A 205 16.58 -9.69 -6.01
C ALA A 205 15.25 -9.92 -6.75
N VAL A 206 14.80 -8.97 -7.59
CA VAL A 206 13.60 -9.14 -8.44
C VAL A 206 13.81 -10.27 -9.46
N ARG A 207 14.99 -10.33 -10.10
CA ARG A 207 15.34 -11.41 -11.03
C ARG A 207 15.40 -12.77 -10.34
N GLU A 208 16.00 -12.84 -9.16
CA GLU A 208 16.06 -14.05 -8.33
C GLU A 208 14.66 -14.54 -7.98
N ALA A 209 13.74 -13.64 -7.61
CA ALA A 209 12.35 -14.00 -7.32
C ALA A 209 11.67 -14.69 -8.51
N CYS A 210 11.93 -14.22 -9.73
CA CYS A 210 11.38 -14.78 -10.96
C CYS A 210 11.96 -16.17 -11.24
N VAL A 211 13.30 -16.31 -11.21
CA VAL A 211 14.00 -17.58 -11.47
C VAL A 211 13.64 -18.65 -10.43
N ARG A 212 13.42 -18.26 -9.17
CA ARG A 212 12.99 -19.19 -8.09
C ARG A 212 11.55 -19.67 -8.22
N LEU A 213 10.72 -19.00 -9.02
CA LEU A 213 9.39 -19.49 -9.37
C LEU A 213 9.46 -20.47 -10.55
N GLU A 214 10.25 -20.14 -11.56
CA GLU A 214 10.48 -20.96 -12.74
C GLU A 214 11.81 -20.55 -13.39
N ALA A 215 12.68 -21.51 -13.69
CA ALA A 215 14.04 -21.23 -14.16
C ALA A 215 14.11 -20.39 -15.45
N SER A 216 13.15 -20.57 -16.36
CA SER A 216 13.01 -19.84 -17.63
C SER A 216 12.25 -18.52 -17.53
N TYR A 217 11.71 -18.17 -16.36
CA TYR A 217 10.84 -16.99 -16.24
C TYR A 217 11.66 -15.72 -16.08
N GLN A 218 11.74 -14.96 -17.18
CA GLN A 218 12.52 -13.72 -17.30
C GLN A 218 11.63 -12.59 -17.84
N PRO A 219 10.72 -12.04 -17.01
CA PRO A 219 9.89 -10.91 -17.44
C PRO A 219 10.75 -9.65 -17.63
N GLY A 220 10.31 -8.74 -18.50
CA GLY A 220 10.94 -7.42 -18.63
C GLY A 220 10.76 -6.61 -17.35
N ILE A 221 11.84 -6.06 -16.79
CA ILE A 221 11.81 -5.29 -15.54
C ILE A 221 12.12 -3.82 -15.83
N THR A 222 11.22 -2.93 -15.43
CA THR A 222 11.44 -1.48 -15.43
C THR A 222 11.59 -1.00 -14.00
N PHE A 223 12.74 -0.42 -13.65
CA PHE A 223 13.03 0.06 -12.29
C PHE A 223 13.01 1.59 -12.26
N ILE A 224 12.09 2.15 -11.48
CA ILE A 224 11.84 3.60 -11.45
C ILE A 224 12.02 4.10 -10.02
N VAL A 225 12.97 5.02 -9.81
CA VAL A 225 13.11 5.69 -8.54
C VAL A 225 12.22 6.93 -8.51
N VAL A 226 11.38 7.02 -7.48
CA VAL A 226 10.50 8.14 -7.22
C VAL A 226 11.11 8.99 -6.11
N GLN A 227 11.34 10.27 -6.39
CA GLN A 227 11.85 11.22 -5.40
C GLN A 227 10.87 12.36 -5.21
N LYS A 228 10.35 12.47 -3.98
CA LYS A 228 9.47 13.57 -3.57
C LYS A 228 10.18 14.66 -2.76
N ARG A 229 11.29 14.31 -2.09
CA ARG A 229 12.02 15.21 -1.19
C ARG A 229 13.31 15.66 -1.87
N HIS A 230 13.20 16.65 -2.76
CA HIS A 230 14.32 17.24 -3.50
C HIS A 230 14.25 18.78 -3.48
N HIS A 231 15.28 19.43 -4.02
CA HIS A 231 15.39 20.89 -4.06
C HIS A 231 14.83 21.54 -5.34
N THR A 232 14.52 20.77 -6.39
CA THR A 232 13.87 21.30 -7.60
C THR A 232 12.49 21.90 -7.30
N ARG A 233 12.23 23.11 -7.80
CA ARG A 233 10.95 23.81 -7.69
C ARG A 233 10.54 24.29 -9.08
N LEU A 234 9.29 24.03 -9.44
CA LEU A 234 8.68 24.48 -10.69
C LEU A 234 7.62 25.52 -10.36
N PHE A 235 7.60 26.62 -11.11
CA PHE A 235 6.66 27.72 -10.95
C PHE A 235 6.02 28.03 -12.30
N CYS A 236 4.74 28.43 -12.30
CA CYS A 236 4.09 28.91 -13.51
C CYS A 236 4.82 30.17 -14.01
N SER A 237 5.15 30.20 -15.30
CA SER A 237 5.79 31.37 -15.92
C SER A 237 4.84 32.55 -15.98
N ASP A 238 3.54 32.30 -16.19
CA ASP A 238 2.52 33.33 -16.09
C ASP A 238 2.10 33.51 -14.63
N LYS A 239 2.22 34.76 -14.14
CA LYS A 239 1.81 35.16 -12.79
C LYS A 239 0.31 35.03 -12.58
N LYS A 240 -0.50 35.12 -13.64
CA LYS A 240 -1.96 34.96 -13.57
C LYS A 240 -2.39 33.50 -13.31
N GLU A 241 -1.50 32.55 -13.60
CA GLU A 241 -1.75 31.11 -13.45
C GLU A 241 -1.05 30.51 -12.22
N GLN A 242 -0.46 31.32 -11.33
CA GLN A 242 0.20 30.80 -10.12
C GLN A 242 -0.83 30.30 -9.09
N PRO A 243 -0.91 28.98 -8.81
CA PRO A 243 -1.75 28.49 -7.73
C PRO A 243 -1.04 28.65 -6.37
N ASN A 244 -1.80 28.84 -5.30
CA ASN A 244 -1.28 29.00 -3.93
C ASN A 244 -0.59 27.75 -3.33
N TRP A 245 -0.52 26.62 -4.06
CA TRP A 245 0.04 25.36 -3.58
C TRP A 245 0.72 24.57 -4.70
N LEU A 246 2.04 24.35 -4.61
CA LEU A 246 2.80 23.51 -5.54
C LEU A 246 3.54 22.39 -4.78
N LYS A 247 3.31 21.14 -5.19
CA LYS A 247 4.14 19.97 -4.83
C LYS A 247 4.76 19.42 -6.12
N CYS A 248 6.08 19.45 -6.23
CA CYS A 248 6.81 18.81 -7.33
C CYS A 248 7.14 17.35 -6.98
N PHE A 249 7.11 16.48 -7.99
CA PHE A 249 7.62 15.12 -7.94
C PHE A 249 8.69 14.96 -9.02
N HIS A 250 9.82 14.35 -8.69
CA HIS A 250 10.87 14.01 -9.65
C HIS A 250 10.92 12.49 -9.82
N VAL A 251 10.86 12.02 -11.06
CA VAL A 251 10.90 10.60 -11.40
C VAL A 251 12.15 10.35 -12.22
N LYS A 252 13.02 9.45 -11.75
CA LYS A 252 14.18 8.97 -12.50
C LYS A 252 13.96 7.50 -12.86
N SER A 253 13.80 7.22 -14.15
CA SER A 253 13.68 5.85 -14.66
C SER A 253 15.05 5.28 -15.01
N PHE A 254 15.33 4.07 -14.55
CA PHE A 254 16.45 3.26 -15.00
C PHE A 254 15.89 2.10 -15.82
N GLU A 255 16.08 2.15 -17.14
CA GLU A 255 15.79 1.03 -18.01
C GLU A 255 17.05 0.17 -18.13
N SER A 256 17.02 -1.06 -17.59
CA SER A 256 18.02 -2.06 -17.95
C SER A 256 17.57 -2.74 -19.25
N LEU A 257 18.02 -2.19 -20.38
CA LEU A 257 17.92 -2.85 -21.68
C LEU A 257 19.04 -3.89 -21.78
N PHE A 258 18.77 -5.13 -21.37
CA PHE A 258 19.50 -6.32 -21.80
C PHE A 258 18.54 -7.51 -21.84
#